data_AF-A0A165BUQ8-F1
#
_entry.id   AF-A0A165BUQ8-F1
#
_cell.length_a   1.000
_cell.length_b   1.000
_cell.length_c   1.000
_cell.angle_alpha   90.00
_cell.angle_beta   90.00
_cell.angle_gamma   90.00
#
_symmetry.space_group_name_H-M   'P 1'
#
loop_
_entity.id
_entity.type
_entity.pdbx_description
1 polymer ?
#
loop_
_entity_poly.entity_id
_entity_poly.type
_entity_poly.pdbx_seq_one_letter_code
_entity_poly.pdbx_strand_id
1 'polypeptide(L)'
;MPSSFTLSTRATTDLWRKPPGLDVANAPSQTQSIPLASLKGVRVTVHADWERQYDQGGLVILTPDNKFWVKAGIEFFNGEPCVSCVATDAWSDWSVVPDLAPGGKATLEFAPAEGSLWLYLIKEGGKRVPLREITWFLTKQPDVVVDIGAYVARPTAKEGD
;
A
#
# COMPACT_ATOMS: atom_id res chain seq x y z
N MET A 1 14.46 -1.41 11.40
CA MET A 1 14.14 -2.51 10.45
C MET A 1 15.39 -2.81 9.63
N PRO A 2 15.63 -4.08 9.22
CA PRO A 2 16.70 -4.39 8.27
C PRO A 2 16.51 -3.62 6.96
N SER A 3 17.60 -3.35 6.23
CA SER A 3 17.55 -2.60 4.96
C SER A 3 16.84 -3.36 3.83
N SER A 4 16.65 -4.68 3.99
CA SER A 4 15.86 -5.53 3.12
C SER A 4 15.31 -6.73 3.90
N PHE A 5 14.19 -7.28 3.45
CA PHE A 5 13.54 -8.47 4.01
C PHE A 5 12.57 -9.05 2.98
N THR A 6 12.10 -10.27 3.23
CA THR A 6 11.10 -10.97 2.39
C THR A 6 9.82 -11.16 3.19
N LEU A 7 8.68 -10.82 2.59
CA LEU A 7 7.36 -11.18 3.09
C LEU A 7 6.71 -12.19 2.14
N SER A 8 5.93 -13.11 2.68
CA SER A 8 5.15 -14.08 1.92
C SER A 8 3.74 -14.17 2.50
N THR A 9 2.80 -14.62 1.68
CA THR A 9 1.40 -14.80 2.10
C THR A 9 0.79 -16.01 1.42
N ARG A 10 -0.24 -16.55 2.07
CA ARG A 10 -1.16 -17.51 1.47
C ARG A 10 -2.23 -16.80 0.66
N ALA A 11 -2.97 -17.56 -0.15
CA ALA A 11 -4.15 -17.04 -0.82
C ALA A 11 -5.22 -16.55 0.16
N THR A 12 -6.23 -15.82 -0.34
CA THR A 12 -7.34 -15.23 0.41
C THR A 12 -6.92 -14.15 1.42
N THR A 13 -5.86 -13.40 1.10
CA THR A 13 -5.41 -12.25 1.89
C THR A 13 -5.59 -10.95 1.13
N ASP A 14 -6.12 -9.91 1.78
CA ASP A 14 -6.36 -8.58 1.19
C ASP A 14 -6.52 -7.47 2.26
N LEU A 15 -6.49 -6.23 1.77
CA LEU A 15 -6.95 -5.03 2.47
C LEU A 15 -7.94 -4.32 1.53
N TRP A 16 -9.24 -4.49 1.77
CA TRP A 16 -10.26 -3.95 0.89
C TRP A 16 -11.60 -3.79 1.61
N ARG A 17 -12.26 -2.65 1.41
CA ARG A 17 -13.59 -2.37 1.96
C ARG A 17 -14.54 -1.91 0.86
N LYS A 18 -15.60 -2.69 0.61
CA LYS A 18 -16.61 -2.41 -0.42
C LYS A 18 -18.02 -2.46 0.17
N PRO A 19 -18.84 -1.44 -0.06
CA PRO A 19 -20.22 -1.44 0.42
C PRO A 19 -21.06 -2.54 -0.27
N PRO A 20 -22.12 -3.05 0.39
CA PRO A 20 -22.61 -2.64 1.70
C PRO A 20 -21.97 -3.36 2.90
N GLY A 21 -21.08 -4.34 2.71
CA GLY A 21 -20.62 -5.15 3.86
C GLY A 21 -19.37 -5.99 3.66
N LEU A 22 -18.63 -5.83 2.56
CA LEU A 22 -17.34 -6.50 2.41
C LEU A 22 -16.27 -5.66 3.10
N ASP A 23 -15.63 -6.21 4.13
CA ASP A 23 -14.47 -5.63 4.80
C ASP A 23 -13.44 -6.74 5.04
N VAL A 24 -12.33 -6.69 4.32
CA VAL A 24 -11.21 -7.63 4.42
C VAL A 24 -10.00 -6.86 4.89
N ALA A 25 -9.46 -7.24 6.04
CA ALA A 25 -8.29 -6.60 6.64
C ALA A 25 -7.32 -7.66 7.22
N ASN A 26 -6.88 -8.60 6.38
CA ASN A 26 -6.09 -9.76 6.80
C ASN A 26 -4.75 -9.92 6.06
N ALA A 27 -4.32 -8.92 5.29
CA ALA A 27 -3.02 -8.93 4.63
C ALA A 27 -1.86 -8.94 5.65
N PRO A 28 -0.91 -9.89 5.54
CA PRO A 28 0.30 -9.86 6.35
C PRO A 28 1.10 -8.58 6.14
N SER A 29 1.57 -8.00 7.24
CA SER A 29 2.36 -6.77 7.22
C SER A 29 3.48 -6.81 8.25
N GLN A 30 4.62 -6.21 7.90
CA GLN A 30 5.70 -5.94 8.84
C GLN A 30 5.77 -4.42 9.05
N THR A 31 5.39 -3.98 10.25
CA THR A 31 5.17 -2.57 10.56
C THR A 31 5.91 -2.12 11.81
N GLN A 32 5.98 -0.80 11.98
CA GLN A 32 6.39 -0.14 13.20
C GLN A 32 5.37 0.95 13.53
N SER A 33 4.95 1.01 14.79
CA SER A 33 4.02 2.04 15.27
C SER A 33 4.72 3.38 15.47
N ILE A 34 4.12 4.45 14.98
CA ILE A 34 4.56 5.84 15.20
C ILE A 34 3.34 6.75 15.44
N PRO A 35 3.49 7.85 16.19
CA PRO A 35 2.49 8.93 16.14
C PRO A 35 2.35 9.43 14.70
N LEU A 36 1.13 9.58 14.20
CA LEU A 36 0.87 10.08 12.84
C LEU A 36 1.48 11.47 12.62
N ALA A 37 1.47 12.32 13.66
CA ALA A 37 2.12 13.64 13.65
C ALA A 37 3.64 13.58 13.41
N SER A 38 4.28 12.44 13.69
CA SER A 38 5.71 12.21 13.47
C SER A 38 6.04 11.68 12.08
N LEU A 39 5.05 11.34 11.25
CA LEU A 39 5.27 10.88 9.88
C LEU A 39 6.00 11.96 9.07
N LYS A 40 7.21 11.65 8.57
CA LYS A 40 7.96 12.51 7.63
C LYS A 40 8.01 11.94 6.22
N GLY A 41 7.85 10.63 6.12
CA GLY A 41 7.81 9.88 4.89
C GLY A 41 8.16 8.43 5.15
N VAL A 42 7.65 7.53 4.32
CA VAL A 42 7.98 6.10 4.34
C VAL A 42 8.15 5.63 2.91
N ARG A 43 9.24 4.92 2.64
CA ARG A 43 9.64 4.50 1.30
C ARG A 43 10.01 3.03 1.31
N VAL A 44 9.61 2.31 0.26
CA VAL A 44 10.03 0.91 0.03
C VAL A 44 10.33 0.71 -1.45
N THR A 45 11.21 -0.23 -1.75
CA THR A 45 11.31 -0.82 -3.09
C THR A 45 10.78 -2.25 -3.02
N VAL A 46 9.79 -2.57 -3.85
CA VAL A 46 9.21 -3.91 -3.93
C VAL A 46 9.55 -4.56 -5.25
N HIS A 47 9.70 -5.88 -5.22
CA HIS A 47 9.84 -6.73 -6.38
C HIS A 47 9.36 -8.14 -6.01
N ALA A 48 8.74 -8.83 -6.96
CA ALA A 48 8.33 -10.22 -6.85
C ALA A 48 8.06 -10.78 -8.26
N ASP A 49 7.89 -12.09 -8.36
CA ASP A 49 7.29 -12.73 -9.52
C ASP A 49 5.77 -12.63 -9.37
N TRP A 50 5.18 -11.65 -10.05
CA TRP A 50 3.74 -11.37 -10.00
C TRP A 50 3.01 -12.28 -10.99
N GLU A 51 2.15 -13.16 -10.48
CA GLU A 51 1.58 -14.24 -11.32
C GLU A 51 0.06 -14.31 -11.30
N ARG A 52 -0.57 -13.89 -10.20
CA ARG A 52 -2.02 -14.06 -10.01
C ARG A 52 -2.70 -12.71 -10.02
N GLN A 53 -3.89 -12.66 -10.62
CA GLN A 53 -4.73 -11.48 -10.59
C GLN A 53 -4.88 -10.99 -9.14
N TYR A 54 -4.59 -9.72 -8.92
CA TYR A 54 -4.57 -9.05 -7.64
C TYR A 54 -3.44 -9.45 -6.68
N ASP A 55 -2.37 -10.14 -7.09
CA ASP A 55 -1.16 -10.27 -6.26
C ASP A 55 -0.62 -8.86 -5.93
N GLN A 56 -0.33 -8.58 -4.67
CA GLN A 56 0.03 -7.23 -4.19
C GLN A 56 1.24 -7.26 -3.26
N GLY A 57 2.05 -6.21 -3.33
CA GLY A 57 3.08 -5.94 -2.35
C GLY A 57 3.52 -4.48 -2.38
N GLY A 58 3.74 -3.89 -1.21
CA GLY A 58 3.99 -2.46 -1.13
C GLY A 58 4.07 -1.90 0.28
N LEU A 59 3.81 -0.60 0.39
CA LEU A 59 3.67 0.15 1.63
C LEU A 59 2.25 0.08 2.16
N VAL A 60 2.13 0.09 3.49
CA VAL A 60 0.87 0.27 4.19
C VAL A 60 1.04 1.27 5.34
N ILE A 61 0.00 2.06 5.58
CA ILE A 61 -0.21 2.82 6.81
C ILE A 61 -1.58 2.42 7.36
N LEU A 62 -1.58 1.78 8.53
CA LEU A 62 -2.77 1.27 9.20
C LEU A 62 -3.02 2.04 10.49
N THR A 63 -4.28 2.27 10.86
CA THR A 63 -4.59 2.51 12.27
C THR A 63 -4.69 1.18 13.02
N PRO A 64 -4.44 1.15 14.36
CA PRO A 64 -4.52 -0.08 15.15
C PRO A 64 -5.85 -0.83 15.05
N ASP A 65 -6.94 -0.11 14.78
CA ASP A 65 -8.30 -0.64 14.62
C ASP A 65 -8.72 -0.83 13.15
N ASN A 66 -7.82 -0.58 12.19
CA ASN A 66 -8.11 -0.56 10.75
C ASN A 66 -9.31 0.31 10.36
N LYS A 67 -9.66 1.32 11.19
CA LYS A 67 -10.77 2.23 10.91
C LYS A 67 -10.55 2.99 9.62
N PHE A 68 -9.32 3.45 9.39
CA PHE A 68 -8.87 3.99 8.12
C PHE A 68 -7.45 3.52 7.82
N TRP A 69 -7.11 3.44 6.54
CA TRP A 69 -5.79 3.00 6.11
C TRP A 69 -5.49 3.44 4.68
N VAL A 70 -4.21 3.45 4.33
CA VAL A 70 -3.75 3.58 2.95
C VAL A 70 -2.76 2.47 2.63
N LYS A 71 -2.84 1.93 1.42
CA LYS A 71 -1.84 1.00 0.88
C LYS A 71 -1.44 1.45 -0.51
N ALA A 72 -0.18 1.27 -0.86
CA ALA A 72 0.29 1.49 -2.22
C ALA A 72 1.43 0.54 -2.53
N GLY A 73 1.45 0.02 -3.75
CA GLY A 73 2.33 -1.08 -4.09
C GLY A 73 2.36 -1.35 -5.57
N ILE A 74 2.94 -2.51 -5.89
CA ILE A 74 2.60 -3.19 -7.13
C ILE A 74 1.35 -4.02 -6.88
N GLU A 75 0.46 -4.03 -7.87
CA GLU A 75 -0.68 -4.93 -7.95
C GLU A 75 -0.71 -5.55 -9.35
N PHE A 76 -0.77 -6.87 -9.43
CA PHE A 76 -0.89 -7.56 -10.71
C PHE A 76 -2.33 -7.47 -11.21
N PHE A 77 -2.55 -6.76 -12.30
CA PHE A 77 -3.88 -6.47 -12.78
C PHE A 77 -3.94 -6.61 -14.30
N ASN A 78 -4.89 -7.41 -14.80
CA ASN A 78 -5.10 -7.61 -16.23
C ASN A 78 -3.86 -8.13 -16.99
N GLY A 79 -3.05 -8.96 -16.32
CA GLY A 79 -1.91 -9.65 -16.93
C GLY A 79 -0.57 -8.90 -16.84
N GLU A 80 -0.51 -7.76 -16.14
CA GLU A 80 0.73 -7.01 -15.94
C GLU A 80 0.88 -6.46 -14.51
N PRO A 81 2.11 -6.21 -14.02
CA PRO A 81 2.35 -5.51 -12.77
C PRO A 81 2.07 -4.00 -12.92
N CYS A 82 1.08 -3.52 -12.20
CA CYS A 82 0.69 -2.11 -12.17
C CYS A 82 1.15 -1.44 -10.87
N VAL A 83 1.30 -0.11 -10.86
CA VAL A 83 1.35 0.63 -9.59
C VAL A 83 -0.06 0.92 -9.13
N SER A 84 -0.35 0.59 -7.87
CA SER A 84 -1.68 0.68 -7.29
C SER A 84 -1.65 1.46 -5.98
N CYS A 85 -2.76 2.15 -5.69
CA CYS A 85 -2.99 2.84 -4.43
C CYS A 85 -4.45 2.68 -4.02
N VAL A 86 -4.67 2.33 -2.76
CA VAL A 86 -5.99 2.35 -2.13
C VAL A 86 -5.95 3.24 -0.91
N ALA A 87 -6.86 4.21 -0.86
CA ALA A 87 -7.09 5.04 0.31
C ALA A 87 -8.48 4.72 0.87
N THR A 88 -8.53 4.31 2.14
CA THR A 88 -9.75 3.84 2.80
C THR A 88 -10.00 4.68 4.04
N ASP A 89 -10.99 5.58 4.00
CA ASP A 89 -11.58 6.19 5.20
C ASP A 89 -12.77 5.33 5.63
N ALA A 90 -13.93 5.52 5.00
CA ALA A 90 -15.10 4.65 5.20
C ALA A 90 -15.12 3.47 4.22
N TRP A 91 -14.69 3.66 2.98
CA TRP A 91 -14.68 2.66 1.89
C TRP A 91 -13.41 2.82 1.07
N SER A 92 -13.01 1.75 0.38
CA SER A 92 -11.80 1.76 -0.44
C SER A 92 -12.00 2.55 -1.73
N ASP A 93 -11.16 3.55 -1.93
CA ASP A 93 -11.00 4.29 -3.18
C ASP A 93 -9.67 3.87 -3.81
N TRP A 94 -9.76 3.32 -5.02
CA TRP A 94 -8.66 2.63 -5.70
C TRP A 94 -8.27 3.30 -7.00
N SER A 95 -6.97 3.43 -7.20
CA SER A 95 -6.36 3.75 -8.48
C SER A 95 -5.32 2.70 -8.84
N VAL A 96 -5.30 2.30 -10.10
CA VAL A 96 -4.34 1.37 -10.69
C VAL A 96 -3.79 1.98 -11.98
N VAL A 97 -2.48 1.98 -12.15
CA VAL A 97 -1.80 2.59 -13.29
C VAL A 97 -0.83 1.57 -13.91
N PRO A 98 -1.06 1.14 -15.16
CA PRO A 98 -0.17 0.21 -15.87
C PRO A 98 1.18 0.88 -16.21
N ASP A 99 2.13 0.10 -16.73
CA ASP A 99 3.43 0.57 -17.23
C ASP A 99 4.37 1.28 -16.22
N LEU A 100 3.97 1.41 -14.95
CA LEU A 100 4.75 2.11 -13.94
C LEU A 100 5.67 1.20 -13.10
N ALA A 101 5.55 -0.12 -13.27
CA ALA A 101 6.37 -1.12 -12.58
C ALA A 101 7.10 -2.07 -13.56
N PRO A 102 7.91 -1.54 -14.50
CA PRO A 102 8.63 -2.36 -15.46
C PRO A 102 9.50 -3.41 -14.75
N GLY A 103 9.46 -4.64 -15.25
CA GLY A 103 10.17 -5.77 -14.63
C GLY A 103 9.64 -6.18 -13.25
N GLY A 104 8.40 -5.81 -12.92
CA GLY A 104 7.77 -6.19 -11.65
C GLY A 104 8.42 -5.52 -10.44
N LYS A 105 9.05 -4.35 -10.61
CA LYS A 105 9.75 -3.62 -9.55
C LYS A 105 9.35 -2.15 -9.52
N ALA A 106 9.13 -1.62 -8.32
CA ALA A 106 8.79 -0.21 -8.11
C ALA A 106 9.29 0.29 -6.76
N THR A 107 9.65 1.56 -6.69
CA THR A 107 9.98 2.26 -5.44
C THR A 107 8.90 3.29 -5.17
N LEU A 108 8.19 3.14 -4.05
CA LEU A 108 7.07 4.02 -3.68
C LEU A 108 7.39 4.76 -2.39
N GLU A 109 6.84 5.96 -2.27
CA GLU A 109 6.97 6.78 -1.07
C GLU A 109 5.64 7.44 -0.72
N PHE A 110 5.18 7.24 0.51
CA PHE A 110 4.19 8.11 1.13
C PHE A 110 4.92 9.23 1.87
N ALA A 111 4.54 10.49 1.66
CA ALA A 111 5.11 11.62 2.39
C ALA A 111 4.09 12.76 2.58
N PRO A 112 4.07 13.44 3.74
CA PRO A 112 3.32 14.69 3.88
C PRO A 112 3.83 15.77 2.93
N ALA A 113 2.94 16.43 2.22
CA ALA A 113 3.22 17.66 1.47
C ALA A 113 1.95 18.51 1.38
N GLU A 114 2.10 19.82 1.62
CA GLU A 114 1.00 20.79 1.49
C GLU A 114 -0.25 20.46 2.33
N GLY A 115 -0.07 19.79 3.49
CA GLY A 115 -1.16 19.39 4.39
C GLY A 115 -1.84 18.07 4.01
N SER A 116 -1.48 17.47 2.87
CA SER A 116 -2.00 16.19 2.39
C SER A 116 -0.96 15.07 2.53
N LEU A 117 -1.42 13.82 2.53
CA LEU A 117 -0.53 12.68 2.33
C LEU A 117 -0.41 12.41 0.83
N TRP A 118 0.81 12.41 0.30
CA TRP A 118 1.07 12.15 -1.11
C TRP A 118 1.72 10.80 -1.31
N LEU A 119 1.29 10.08 -2.35
CA LEU A 119 2.00 8.94 -2.93
C LEU A 119 2.87 9.41 -4.09
N TYR A 120 4.13 9.02 -4.05
CA TYR A 120 5.10 9.22 -5.12
C TYR A 120 5.64 7.90 -5.63
N LEU A 121 5.86 7.81 -6.94
CA LEU A 121 6.78 6.86 -7.56
C LEU A 121 8.16 7.48 -7.62
N ILE A 122 9.17 6.76 -7.13
CA ILE A 122 10.55 7.18 -7.17
C ILE A 122 11.21 6.58 -8.40
N LYS A 123 11.57 7.44 -9.35
CA LYS A 123 12.31 7.08 -10.56
C LYS A 123 13.81 7.17 -10.32
N GLU A 124 14.58 6.79 -11.33
CA GLU A 124 16.05 6.90 -11.33
C GLU A 124 16.51 8.30 -10.92
N GLY A 125 17.65 8.36 -10.21
CA GLY A 125 18.18 9.61 -9.65
C GLY A 125 17.35 10.18 -8.49
N GLY A 126 16.34 9.45 -7.98
CA GLY A 126 15.52 9.88 -6.84
C GLY A 126 14.40 10.85 -7.21
N LYS A 127 14.11 11.04 -8.51
CA LYS A 127 13.02 11.90 -8.96
C LYS A 127 11.68 11.38 -8.46
N ARG A 128 10.95 12.21 -7.72
CA ARG A 128 9.56 11.97 -7.31
C ARG A 128 8.61 12.26 -8.47
N VAL A 129 7.76 11.29 -8.81
CA VAL A 129 6.61 11.46 -9.70
C VAL A 129 5.36 11.36 -8.85
N PRO A 130 4.54 12.42 -8.73
CA PRO A 130 3.31 12.37 -7.93
C PRO A 130 2.29 11.43 -8.59
N LEU A 131 1.68 10.56 -7.80
CA LEU A 131 0.66 9.62 -8.27
C LEU A 131 -0.70 9.88 -7.64
N ARG A 132 -0.73 10.22 -6.35
CA ARG A 132 -1.99 10.43 -5.64
C ARG A 132 -1.83 11.39 -4.48
N GLU A 133 -2.79 12.30 -4.36
CA GLU A 133 -2.98 13.14 -3.17
C GLU A 133 -4.12 12.58 -2.34
N ILE A 134 -3.91 12.46 -1.02
CA ILE A 134 -4.90 11.98 -0.05
C ILE A 134 -5.07 13.09 0.99
N THR A 135 -6.04 13.96 0.74
CA THR A 135 -6.26 15.20 1.48
C THR A 135 -6.77 15.00 2.90
N TRP A 136 -7.42 13.87 3.18
CA TRP A 136 -8.07 13.61 4.46
C TRP A 136 -7.17 12.88 5.46
N PHE A 137 -6.07 12.24 5.04
CA PHE A 137 -5.35 11.30 5.91
C PHE A 137 -4.70 11.97 7.12
N LEU A 138 -4.05 13.11 6.90
CA LEU A 138 -3.32 13.82 7.95
C LEU A 138 -4.24 14.60 8.90
N THR A 139 -5.51 14.83 8.53
CA THR A 139 -6.48 15.54 9.39
C THR A 139 -6.92 14.71 10.60
N LYS A 140 -6.57 13.42 10.65
CA LYS A 140 -6.91 12.49 11.74
C LYS A 140 -6.03 12.66 12.99
N GLN A 141 -4.99 13.50 12.91
CA GLN A 141 -4.09 13.90 14.01
C GLN A 141 -4.82 14.67 15.14
N PRO A 142 -4.20 14.91 16.33
CA PRO A 142 -2.81 14.62 16.71
C PRO A 142 -2.59 13.28 17.43
N ASP A 143 -3.62 12.73 18.08
CA ASP A 143 -3.48 11.62 19.03
C ASP A 143 -3.57 10.22 18.39
N VAL A 144 -3.43 10.15 17.06
CA VAL A 144 -3.46 8.89 16.32
C VAL A 144 -2.05 8.31 16.23
N VAL A 145 -1.91 7.06 16.65
CA VAL A 145 -0.78 6.20 16.33
C VAL A 145 -1.14 5.39 15.10
N VAL A 146 -0.21 5.27 14.16
CA VAL A 146 -0.34 4.43 12.96
C VAL A 146 0.78 3.42 12.89
N ASP A 147 0.48 2.25 12.34
CA ASP A 147 1.45 1.25 11.96
C ASP A 147 1.88 1.48 10.52
N ILE A 148 3.17 1.78 10.32
CA ILE A 148 3.75 2.01 9.00
C ILE A 148 4.69 0.87 8.62
N GLY A 149 4.65 0.43 7.37
CA GLY A 149 5.57 -0.62 6.93
C GLY A 149 5.26 -1.20 5.58
N ALA A 150 5.67 -2.45 5.37
CA ALA A 150 5.41 -3.19 4.15
C ALA A 150 4.32 -4.24 4.35
N TYR A 151 3.58 -4.53 3.28
CA TYR A 151 2.55 -5.57 3.25
C TYR A 151 2.68 -6.44 1.99
N VAL A 152 2.04 -7.60 2.05
CA VAL A 152 1.84 -8.50 0.91
C VAL A 152 0.42 -9.06 0.96
N ALA A 153 -0.20 -9.24 -0.20
CA ALA A 153 -1.55 -9.80 -0.30
C ALA A 153 -1.70 -10.67 -1.55
N ARG A 154 -2.54 -11.70 -1.44
CA ARG A 154 -2.95 -12.58 -2.55
C ARG A 154 -4.45 -12.86 -2.42
N PRO A 155 -5.32 -12.04 -3.01
CA PRO A 155 -6.76 -12.19 -2.87
C PRO A 155 -7.29 -13.46 -3.56
N THR A 156 -6.74 -13.81 -4.73
CA THR A 156 -7.22 -14.97 -5.50
C THR A 156 -6.64 -16.28 -4.98
N ALA A 157 -7.51 -17.27 -4.82
CA ALA A 157 -7.14 -18.67 -4.66
C ALA A 157 -7.11 -19.39 -6.02
N LYS A 158 -6.29 -20.43 -6.12
CA LYS A 158 -6.31 -21.43 -7.19
C LYS A 158 -6.66 -22.79 -6.57
N GLU A 159 -7.12 -23.73 -7.41
CA GLU A 159 -7.37 -25.09 -6.97
C GLU A 159 -6.08 -25.72 -6.42
N GLY A 160 -6.12 -26.18 -5.16
CA GLY A 160 -4.97 -26.79 -4.48
C GLY A 160 -4.13 -25.86 -3.59
N ASP A 161 -4.53 -24.59 -3.39
CA ASP A 161 -3.96 -23.73 -2.34
C ASP A 161 -4.32 -24.19 -0.91
#